data_AF-A0A3C1YRU6-F1
#
_entry.id   AF-A0A3C1YRU6-F1
#
_cell.length_a   1.000
_cell.length_b   1.000
_cell.length_c   1.000
_cell.angle_alpha   90.00
_cell.angle_beta   90.00
_cell.angle_gamma   90.00
#
_symmetry.space_group_name_H-M   'P 1'
#
loop_
_entity.id
_entity.type
_entity.pdbx_description
1 polymer ?
#
loop_
_entity_poly.entity_id
_entity_poly.type
_entity_poly.pdbx_seq_one_letter_code
_entity_poly.pdbx_strand_id
1 'polypeptide(L)' 'QIGCALDCKFCATASMGFLRNLTTSEILNQYITAQSFSDKPITNIVFMGM' A
#
# COMPACT_ATOMS: atom_id res chain seq x y z
N GLN A 1 -2.77 -0.42 -4.60
CA GLN A 1 -3.69 0.24 -5.53
C GLN A 1 -3.60 1.74 -5.31
N ILE A 2 -3.89 2.56 -6.33
CA ILE A 2 -4.14 3.98 -6.08
C ILE A 2 -5.65 4.12 -5.87
N GLY A 3 -6.01 4.30 -4.59
CA GLY A 3 -7.39 4.18 -4.13
C GLY A 3 -7.88 2.73 -4.05
N CYS A 4 -9.18 2.51 -3.85
CA CYS A 4 -9.78 1.17 -3.76
C CYS A 4 -11.14 1.13 -4.46
N ALA A 5 -11.40 0.03 -5.18
CA ALA A 5 -12.67 -0.16 -5.91
C ALA A 5 -13.82 -0.60 -4.99
N LEU A 6 -13.52 -0.89 -3.73
CA LEU A 6 -14.50 -1.29 -2.73
C LEU A 6 -15.01 -0.05 -1.98
N ASP A 7 -16.33 0.07 -1.86
CA ASP A 7 -17.02 1.19 -1.22
C ASP A 7 -17.31 0.90 0.28
N CYS A 8 -16.27 0.46 1.00
CA CYS A 8 -16.39 0.21 2.44
C CYS A 8 -16.63 1.53 3.19
N LYS A 9 -17.83 1.70 3.77
CA LYS A 9 -18.30 2.96 4.37
C LYS A 9 -17.46 3.47 5.55
N PHE A 10 -16.70 2.59 6.19
CA PHE A 10 -15.80 2.94 7.30
C PHE A 10 -14.37 3.25 6.84
N CYS A 11 -14.04 3.07 5.56
CA CYS A 11 -12.67 3.13 5.05
C CYS A 11 -12.40 4.46 4.33
N ALA A 12 -11.40 5.21 4.79
CA ALA A 12 -10.98 6.44 4.13
C ALA A 12 -10.42 6.21 2.71
N THR A 13 -9.85 5.04 2.42
CA THR A 13 -9.41 4.69 1.06
C THR A 13 -10.57 4.63 0.08
N ALA A 14 -11.69 4.07 0.52
CA ALA A 14 -12.87 3.85 -0.32
C ALA A 14 -13.46 5.19 -0.82
N SER A 15 -13.44 6.23 0.02
CA SER A 15 -13.95 7.55 -0.36
C SER A 15 -13.12 8.25 -1.45
N MET A 16 -11.88 7.81 -1.68
CA MET A 16 -11.04 8.32 -2.78
C MET A 16 -11.36 7.67 -4.13
N GLY A 17 -12.16 6.59 -4.14
CA GLY A 17 -12.46 5.82 -5.34
C GLY A 17 -11.26 4.99 -5.83
N PHE A 18 -11.40 4.35 -7.00
CA PHE A 18 -10.34 3.58 -7.63
C PHE A 18 -9.78 4.30 -8.84
N LEU A 19 -8.45 4.42 -8.93
CA LEU A 19 -7.77 4.98 -10.08
C LEU A 19 -7.09 3.92 -10.94
N ARG A 20 -6.17 3.15 -10.34
CA ARG A 20 -5.44 2.07 -11.02
C ARG A 20 -4.79 1.09 -10.04
N ASN A 21 -4.33 -0.04 -10.57
CA ASN A 21 -3.42 -0.91 -9.86
C ASN A 21 -1.99 -0.34 -9.85
N LEU A 22 -1.26 -0.67 -8.78
CA LEU A 22 0.18 -0.43 -8.72
C LEU A 22 0.89 -1.46 -9.60
N THR A 23 1.98 -1.05 -10.20
CA THR A 23 2.93 -1.95 -10.85
C THR A 23 3.72 -2.72 -9.78
N THR A 24 4.31 -3.86 -10.15
CA THR A 24 5.14 -4.66 -9.24
C THR A 24 6.30 -3.85 -8.66
N SER A 25 6.91 -2.97 -9.46
CA SER A 25 8.00 -2.10 -8.99
C SER A 25 7.53 -1.08 -7.97
N GLU A 26 6.34 -0.49 -8.14
CA GLU A 26 5.76 0.43 -7.15
C GLU A 26 5.49 -0.25 -5.81
N ILE A 27 5.04 -1.51 -5.81
CA ILE A 27 4.84 -2.29 -4.57
C ILE A 27 6.19 -2.61 -3.92
N LEU A 28 7.17 -3.10 -4.69
CA LEU A 28 8.49 -3.45 -4.16
C LEU A 28 9.23 -2.22 -3.60
N ASN A 29 9.07 -1.07 -4.24
CA ASN A 29 9.70 0.17 -3.81
C ASN A 29 9.21 0.62 -2.42
N GLN A 30 7.97 0.29 -2.02
CA GLN A 30 7.49 0.56 -0.66
C GLN A 30 8.33 -0.18 0.39
N TYR A 31 8.66 -1.45 0.15
CA TYR A 31 9.51 -2.24 1.03
C TYR A 31 10.94 -1.71 1.05
N ILE A 32 11.57 -1.49 -0.12
CA ILE A 32 12.95 -1.00 -0.21
C ILE A 32 13.08 0.34 0.51
N THR A 33 12.13 1.25 0.27
CA THR A 33 12.09 2.56 0.91
C THR A 33 11.92 2.42 2.43
N ALA A 34 10.93 1.65 2.90
CA ALA A 34 10.71 1.44 4.33
C ALA A 34 11.92 0.80 5.03
N GLN A 35 12.55 -0.20 4.41
CA GLN A 35 13.73 -0.86 4.95
C GLN A 35 14.93 0.09 5.05
N SER A 36 15.07 1.04 4.12
CA SER A 36 16.15 2.03 4.16
C SER A 36 16.07 2.98 5.36
N PHE A 37 14.87 3.16 5.93
CA PHE A 37 14.63 3.94 7.15
C PHE A 37 14.64 3.10 8.43
N SER A 38 14.83 1.78 8.34
CA SER A 38 14.79 0.87 9.49
C SER A 38 16.15 0.24 9.74
N ASP A 39 16.68 0.44 10.94
CA ASP A 39 17.94 -0.20 11.37
C ASP A 39 17.81 -1.71 11.58
N LYS A 40 16.56 -2.21 11.67
CA LYS A 40 16.25 -3.63 11.81
C LYS A 40 15.64 -4.18 10.51
N PRO A 41 15.91 -5.45 10.17
CA PRO A 41 15.26 -6.09 9.03
C PRO A 41 13.75 -6.18 9.28
N ILE A 42 12.96 -5.80 8.28
CA ILE A 42 11.52 -5.99 8.28
C ILE A 42 11.25 -7.49 8.12
N THR A 43 10.62 -8.10 9.11
CA THR A 43 10.33 -9.55 9.15
C THR A 43 8.90 -9.89 8.71
N ASN A 44 8.01 -8.91 8.64
CA ASN A 44 6.59 -9.13 8.38
C ASN A 44 6.07 -8.06 7.42
N ILE A 45 5.31 -8.50 6.42
CA ILE A 45 4.65 -7.62 5.44
C ILE A 45 3.16 -7.98 5.46
N VAL A 46 2.30 -6.97 5.60
CA VAL A 46 0.85 -7.11 5.52
C VAL A 46 0.30 -6.23 4.41
N PHE A 47 -0.60 -6.77 3.59
CA PHE A 47 -1.27 -6.03 2.54
C PHE A 47 -2.55 -5.37 3.09
N MET A 48 -2.36 -4.39 3.99
CA MET A 48 -3.45 -3.63 4.64
C MET A 48 -3.42 -2.13 4.32
N GLY A 49 -2.54 -1.71 3.41
CA GLY A 49 -2.43 -0.33 2.95
C GLY A 49 -3.25 -0.06 1.69
N MET A 50 -2.81 0.97 0.96
CA MET A 50 -3.31 1.35 -0.36
C MET A 50 -2.17 1.17 -1.37
#